data_AF-A0A660QFC1-F1
#
_entry.id   AF-A0A660QFC1-F1
#
_cell.length_a   1.000
_cell.length_b   1.000
_cell.length_c   1.000
_cell.angle_alpha   90.00
_cell.angle_beta   90.00
_cell.angle_gamma   90.00
#
_symmetry.space_group_name_H-M   'P 1'
#
loop_
_entity.id
_entity.type
_entity.pdbx_description
1 polymer ?
#
loop_
_entity_poly.entity_id
_entity_poly.type
_entity_poly.pdbx_seq_one_letter_code
_entity_poly.pdbx_strand_id
1 'polypeptide(L)'
;LIEKLRIPQVRKPVRFLSKGMRQRISLAVAILNFPELVILDEPTDGLDTESSHLIWSMIQEMKKDGTAVIVSTHDEREARDLCEKMLILENGRCVFYGNVKGFYERFGRLYEVEITVSEQSCSTNGKTELRLVSERSLAEVLSSFKVVGIRTLGFRETLLVTEKHQKSK
;
A
#
# COMPACT_ATOMS: atom_id res chain seq x y z
N LEU A 1 3.49 -21.79 15.39
CA LEU A 1 3.99 -20.62 14.63
C LEU A 1 4.94 -21.04 13.50
N ILE A 2 6.06 -21.70 13.80
CA ILE A 2 7.06 -22.14 12.79
C ILE A 2 6.46 -23.00 11.66
N GLU A 3 5.60 -23.98 11.99
CA GLU A 3 4.91 -24.80 10.99
C GLU A 3 3.91 -24.01 10.15
N LYS A 4 3.13 -23.12 10.77
CA LYS A 4 2.20 -22.21 10.08
C LYS A 4 2.92 -21.35 9.06
N LEU A 5 4.13 -20.89 9.41
CA LEU A 5 4.99 -20.09 8.54
C LEU A 5 5.71 -20.88 7.45
N ARG A 6 5.51 -22.20 7.39
CA ARG A 6 6.27 -23.12 6.53
C ARG A 6 7.78 -22.83 6.58
N ILE A 7 8.28 -22.38 7.73
CA ILE A 7 9.71 -22.11 7.92
C ILE A 7 10.33 -23.50 8.09
N PRO A 8 11.16 -23.96 7.14
CA PRO A 8 11.78 -25.26 7.30
C PRO A 8 12.68 -25.21 8.54
N GLN A 9 12.84 -26.35 9.21
CA GLN A 9 13.70 -26.51 10.38
C GLN A 9 15.18 -26.43 9.97
N VAL A 10 15.61 -25.23 9.60
CA VAL A 10 16.92 -24.98 9.02
C VAL A 10 17.85 -24.48 10.13
N ARG A 11 18.76 -25.33 10.58
CA ARG A 11 19.91 -24.94 11.44
C ARG A 11 21.00 -24.23 10.62
N LYS A 12 20.62 -23.30 9.74
CA LYS A 12 21.56 -22.47 8.96
C LYS A 12 21.45 -21.02 9.41
N PRO A 13 22.56 -20.27 9.45
CA PRO A 13 22.52 -18.83 9.72
C PRO A 13 21.59 -18.09 8.75
N VAL A 14 20.88 -17.06 9.25
CA VAL A 14 19.88 -16.28 8.49
C VAL A 14 20.41 -15.75 7.15
N ARG A 15 21.70 -15.43 7.07
CA ARG A 15 22.38 -14.97 5.85
C ARG A 15 22.26 -15.94 4.67
N PHE A 16 22.06 -17.23 4.95
CA PHE A 16 21.95 -18.30 3.94
C PHE A 16 20.50 -18.64 3.56
N LEU A 17 19.52 -17.95 4.13
CA LEU A 17 18.11 -18.17 3.83
C LEU A 17 17.68 -17.30 2.64
N SER A 18 16.69 -17.75 1.86
CA SER A 18 16.10 -16.95 0.78
C SER A 18 15.39 -15.70 1.35
N LYS A 19 15.16 -14.68 0.50
CA LYS A 19 14.44 -13.45 0.91
C LYS A 19 13.10 -13.80 1.58
N GLY A 20 12.28 -14.64 0.94
CA GLY A 20 10.99 -15.08 1.50
C GLY A 20 11.10 -15.87 2.80
N MET A 21 12.17 -16.62 3.03
CA MET A 21 12.38 -17.28 4.33
C MET A 21 12.74 -16.27 5.43
N ARG A 22 13.59 -15.28 5.11
CA ARG A 22 13.93 -14.19 6.04
C ARG A 22 12.71 -13.34 6.38
N GLN A 23 11.89 -13.02 5.38
CA GLN A 23 10.63 -12.28 5.55
C GLN A 23 9.69 -13.01 6.51
N ARG A 24 9.51 -14.32 6.31
CA ARG A 24 8.66 -15.16 7.17
C ARG A 24 9.18 -15.24 8.59
N ILE A 25 10.50 -15.36 8.79
CA ILE A 25 11.10 -15.31 10.14
C ILE A 25 10.88 -13.94 10.77
N SER A 26 11.05 -12.85 10.01
CA SER A 26 10.80 -11.48 10.49
C SER A 26 9.37 -11.31 10.97
N LEU A 27 8.40 -11.75 10.16
CA LEU A 27 6.99 -11.75 10.51
C LEU A 27 6.71 -12.61 11.75
N ALA A 28 7.32 -13.80 11.83
CA ALA A 28 7.22 -14.68 13.00
C ALA A 28 7.65 -13.98 14.29
N VAL A 29 8.76 -13.25 14.23
CA VAL A 29 9.29 -12.49 15.35
C VAL A 29 8.34 -11.35 15.71
N ALA A 30 7.82 -10.63 14.72
CA ALA A 30 6.86 -9.54 14.93
C ALA A 30 5.59 -9.99 15.66
N ILE A 31 5.14 -11.24 15.44
CA ILE A 31 3.90 -11.77 16.01
C ILE A 31 4.09 -12.74 17.19
N LEU A 32 5.33 -13.00 17.60
CA LEU A 32 5.65 -14.02 18.60
C LEU A 32 4.92 -13.81 19.93
N ASN A 33 4.65 -12.54 20.28
CA ASN A 33 4.02 -12.16 21.54
C ASN A 33 2.56 -11.70 21.39
N PHE A 34 1.85 -12.13 20.33
CA PHE A 34 0.44 -11.78 20.09
C PHE A 34 0.16 -10.27 20.26
N PRO A 35 0.85 -9.41 19.51
CA PRO A 35 0.74 -7.96 19.69
C PRO A 35 -0.67 -7.47 19.34
N GLU A 36 -1.08 -6.37 19.99
CA GLU A 36 -2.33 -5.69 19.64
C GLU A 36 -2.23 -4.91 18.34
N LEU A 37 -1.02 -4.51 17.94
CA LEU A 37 -0.72 -3.76 16.72
C LEU A 37 0.58 -4.28 16.09
N VAL A 38 0.57 -4.49 14.77
CA VAL A 38 1.77 -4.77 13.98
C VAL A 38 1.86 -3.80 12.82
N ILE A 39 3.06 -3.26 12.59
CA ILE A 39 3.37 -2.43 11.43
C ILE A 39 4.32 -3.22 10.54
N LEU A 40 3.95 -3.41 9.28
CA LEU A 40 4.67 -4.18 8.29
C LEU A 40 5.07 -3.25 7.16
N ASP A 41 6.38 -3.09 6.96
CA ASP A 41 6.93 -2.30 5.88
C ASP A 41 7.23 -3.20 4.67
N GLU A 42 6.51 -3.02 3.56
CA GLU A 42 6.65 -3.76 2.30
C GLU A 42 6.81 -5.29 2.50
N PRO A 43 5.81 -5.96 3.13
CA PRO A 43 5.97 -7.31 3.64
C PRO A 43 6.13 -8.38 2.56
N THR A 44 5.82 -8.10 1.30
CA THR A 44 5.93 -9.05 0.18
C THR A 44 6.85 -8.58 -0.94
N ASP A 45 7.54 -7.45 -0.76
CA ASP A 45 8.42 -6.93 -1.79
C ASP A 45 9.46 -7.97 -2.20
N GLY A 46 9.67 -8.13 -3.51
CA GLY A 46 10.59 -9.09 -4.12
C GLY A 46 10.37 -10.55 -3.73
N LEU A 47 9.16 -10.92 -3.30
CA LEU A 47 8.74 -12.31 -3.13
C LEU A 47 8.07 -12.83 -4.41
N ASP A 48 8.14 -14.14 -4.61
CA ASP A 48 7.32 -14.83 -5.61
C ASP A 48 5.86 -14.92 -5.15
N THR A 49 4.94 -15.17 -6.09
CA THR A 49 3.49 -15.21 -5.84
C THR A 49 3.10 -16.14 -4.68
N GLU A 50 3.70 -17.33 -4.60
CA GLU A 50 3.38 -18.30 -3.54
C GLU A 50 3.83 -17.80 -2.17
N SER A 51 5.04 -17.24 -2.10
CA SER A 51 5.56 -16.63 -0.87
C SER A 51 4.71 -15.42 -0.42
N SER A 52 4.25 -14.59 -1.35
CA SER A 52 3.37 -13.45 -1.03
C SER A 52 2.03 -13.91 -0.48
N HIS A 53 1.36 -14.88 -1.12
CA HIS A 53 0.10 -15.44 -0.63
C HIS A 53 0.20 -16.04 0.77
N LEU A 54 1.36 -16.61 1.11
CA LEU A 54 1.61 -17.14 2.44
C LEU A 54 1.67 -16.02 3.50
N ILE A 55 2.34 -14.91 3.19
CA ILE A 55 2.36 -13.71 4.06
C ILE A 55 0.95 -13.12 4.20
N TRP A 56 0.21 -13.02 3.10
CA TRP A 56 -1.17 -12.53 3.08
C TRP A 56 -2.08 -13.36 4.01
N SER A 57 -1.96 -14.68 3.93
CA SER A 57 -2.73 -15.61 4.77
C SER A 57 -2.46 -15.38 6.26
N MET A 58 -1.23 -15.04 6.63
CA MET A 58 -0.86 -14.75 8.03
C MET A 58 -1.41 -13.43 8.50
N ILE A 59 -1.32 -12.38 7.66
CA ILE A 59 -1.92 -11.08 7.97
C ILE A 59 -3.42 -11.26 8.24
N GLN A 60 -4.11 -12.05 7.41
CA GLN A 60 -5.53 -12.36 7.61
C GLN A 60 -5.79 -13.16 8.90
N GLU A 61 -4.91 -14.08 9.29
CA GLU A 61 -5.03 -14.81 10.56
C GLU A 61 -4.86 -13.87 11.76
N MET A 62 -3.85 -13.00 11.74
CA MET A 62 -3.62 -11.99 12.78
C MET A 62 -4.84 -11.08 12.96
N LYS A 63 -5.43 -10.63 11.84
CA LYS A 63 -6.65 -9.83 11.85
C LYS A 63 -7.80 -10.56 12.56
N LYS A 64 -8.02 -11.84 12.24
CA LYS A 64 -9.05 -12.68 12.86
C LYS A 64 -8.82 -12.88 14.36
N ASP A 65 -7.56 -12.90 14.77
CA ASP A 65 -7.18 -13.02 16.19
C ASP A 65 -7.31 -11.70 16.97
N GLY A 66 -7.64 -10.60 16.30
CA GLY A 66 -7.87 -9.29 16.91
C GLY A 66 -6.62 -8.39 16.97
N THR A 67 -5.59 -8.71 16.20
CA THR A 67 -4.43 -7.81 16.01
C THR A 67 -4.77 -6.76 14.95
N ALA A 68 -4.55 -5.48 15.28
CA ALA A 68 -4.55 -4.42 14.29
C ALA A 68 -3.26 -4.51 13.44
N VAL A 69 -3.39 -4.33 12.14
CA VAL A 69 -2.27 -4.42 11.19
C VAL A 69 -2.19 -3.13 10.38
N ILE A 70 -0.99 -2.56 10.32
CA ILE A 70 -0.65 -1.48 9.40
C ILE A 70 0.32 -2.06 8.38
N VAL A 71 -0.03 -2.02 7.10
CA VAL A 71 0.85 -2.46 6.02
C VAL A 71 1.23 -1.26 5.16
N SER A 72 2.52 -1.02 4.92
CA SER A 72 2.96 -0.20 3.79
C SER A 72 3.06 -1.08 2.55
N THR A 73 2.50 -0.63 1.43
CA THR A 73 2.64 -1.33 0.15
C THR A 73 2.46 -0.39 -1.03
N HIS A 74 3.12 -0.74 -2.12
CA HIS A 74 2.90 -0.19 -3.45
C HIS A 74 2.11 -1.12 -4.38
N ASP A 75 1.74 -2.33 -3.93
CA ASP A 75 0.93 -3.27 -4.70
C ASP A 75 -0.58 -3.01 -4.48
N GLU A 76 -1.28 -2.59 -5.54
CA GLU A 76 -2.72 -2.34 -5.49
C GLU A 76 -3.53 -3.57 -5.05
N ARG A 77 -3.03 -4.78 -5.35
CA ARG A 77 -3.72 -6.04 -5.03
C ARG A 77 -3.67 -6.29 -3.53
N GLU A 78 -2.55 -6.00 -2.88
CA GLU A 78 -2.43 -6.09 -1.42
C GLU A 78 -3.42 -5.15 -0.74
N ALA A 79 -3.43 -3.90 -1.17
CA ALA A 79 -4.35 -2.90 -0.64
C ALA A 79 -5.81 -3.34 -0.82
N ARG A 80 -6.16 -3.93 -1.96
CA ARG A 80 -7.53 -4.38 -2.26
C ARG A 80 -7.94 -5.62 -1.47
N ASP A 81 -7.06 -6.60 -1.34
CA ASP A 81 -7.41 -7.93 -0.82
C ASP A 81 -7.19 -8.06 0.69
N LEU A 82 -6.27 -7.28 1.28
CA LEU A 82 -5.92 -7.39 2.70
C LEU A 82 -6.63 -6.36 3.58
N CYS A 83 -7.05 -5.22 3.01
CA CYS A 83 -7.25 -4.02 3.81
C CYS A 83 -8.65 -3.44 3.72
N GLU A 84 -9.10 -2.91 4.86
CA GLU A 84 -10.41 -2.26 4.98
C GLU A 84 -10.29 -0.77 4.71
N LYS A 85 -9.28 -0.12 5.30
CA LYS A 85 -8.99 1.30 5.13
C LYS A 85 -7.61 1.50 4.48
N MET A 86 -7.50 2.61 3.76
CA MET A 86 -6.32 3.03 3.05
C MET A 86 -6.01 4.48 3.40
N LEU A 87 -4.74 4.75 3.70
CA LEU A 87 -4.16 6.07 3.83
C LEU A 87 -3.18 6.29 2.68
N ILE A 88 -3.46 7.27 1.83
CA ILE A 88 -2.56 7.69 0.74
C ILE A 88 -1.80 8.91 1.20
N LEU A 89 -0.47 8.83 1.15
CA LEU A 89 0.43 9.93 1.46
C LEU A 89 1.06 10.48 0.18
N GLU A 90 1.18 11.81 0.12
CA GLU A 90 1.93 12.53 -0.91
C GLU A 90 2.74 13.63 -0.23
N ASN A 91 4.06 13.63 -0.44
CA ASN A 91 4.99 14.60 0.16
C ASN A 91 4.79 14.77 1.69
N GLY A 92 4.57 13.65 2.39
CA GLY A 92 4.33 13.62 3.84
C GLY A 92 2.95 14.13 4.29
N ARG A 93 2.02 14.36 3.37
CA ARG A 93 0.65 14.81 3.67
C ARG A 93 -0.37 13.74 3.32
N CYS A 94 -1.40 13.60 4.15
CA CYS A 94 -2.54 12.74 3.88
C CYS A 94 -3.40 13.33 2.75
N VAL A 95 -3.43 12.64 1.62
CA VAL A 95 -4.29 12.96 0.47
C VAL A 95 -5.65 12.28 0.62
N PHE A 96 -5.66 11.05 1.12
CA PHE A 96 -6.88 10.27 1.27
C PHE A 96 -6.77 9.38 2.51
N TYR A 97 -7.86 9.31 3.27
CA TYR A 97 -8.07 8.30 4.30
C TYR A 97 -9.52 7.82 4.22
N GLY A 98 -9.72 6.50 4.13
CA GLY A 98 -11.06 5.93 4.10
C GLY A 98 -11.08 4.48 3.66
N ASN A 99 -12.28 3.94 3.43
CA ASN A 99 -12.45 2.56 3.00
C ASN A 99 -11.86 2.34 1.60
N VAL A 100 -11.12 1.25 1.43
CA VAL A 100 -10.51 0.86 0.15
C VAL A 100 -11.58 0.71 -0.93
N LYS A 101 -12.70 0.06 -0.60
CA LYS A 101 -13.83 -0.08 -1.53
C LYS A 101 -14.38 1.27 -1.97
N GLY A 102 -14.63 2.16 -1.01
CA GLY A 102 -15.14 3.51 -1.27
C GLY A 102 -14.17 4.37 -2.08
N PHE A 103 -12.86 4.16 -1.92
CA PHE A 103 -11.83 4.79 -2.74
C PHE A 103 -12.00 4.40 -4.21
N TYR A 104 -12.00 3.10 -4.53
CA TYR A 104 -12.13 2.64 -5.91
C TYR A 104 -13.51 2.96 -6.51
N GLU A 105 -14.59 2.92 -5.71
CA GLU A 105 -15.93 3.33 -6.15
C GLU A 105 -16.02 4.83 -6.46
N ARG A 106 -15.29 5.68 -5.73
CA ARG A 106 -15.32 7.15 -5.90
C ARG A 106 -14.36 7.62 -6.99
N PHE A 107 -13.13 7.13 -6.96
CA PHE A 107 -12.03 7.67 -7.76
C PHE A 107 -11.63 6.77 -8.94
N GLY A 108 -12.00 5.49 -8.93
CA GLY A 108 -11.44 4.52 -9.87
C GLY A 108 -9.94 4.39 -9.63
N ARG A 109 -9.13 4.87 -10.58
CA ARG A 109 -7.69 5.09 -10.42
C ARG A 109 -7.36 6.56 -10.15
N LEU A 110 -6.28 6.82 -9.41
CA LEU A 110 -5.71 8.16 -9.28
C LEU A 110 -4.53 8.34 -10.22
N TYR A 111 -4.44 9.53 -10.79
CA TYR A 111 -3.38 9.96 -11.68
C TYR A 111 -2.72 11.20 -11.11
N GLU A 112 -1.40 11.22 -11.13
CA GLU A 112 -0.62 12.44 -10.97
C GLU A 112 -0.46 13.05 -12.37
N VAL A 113 -1.08 14.19 -12.60
CA VAL A 113 -1.08 14.91 -13.87
C VAL A 113 -0.25 16.16 -13.73
N GLU A 114 0.77 16.27 -14.57
CA GLU A 114 1.66 17.42 -14.65
C GLU A 114 1.13 18.37 -15.73
N ILE A 115 0.70 19.58 -15.34
CA ILE A 115 0.08 20.57 -16.23
C ILE A 115 0.90 21.85 -16.33
N THR A 116 0.95 22.48 -17.50
CA THR A 116 1.52 23.83 -17.65
C THR A 116 0.47 24.88 -17.33
N VAL A 117 0.75 25.75 -16.36
CA VAL A 117 -0.06 26.93 -16.07
C VAL A 117 0.55 28.12 -16.79
N SER A 118 -0.15 28.64 -17.80
CA SER A 118 0.24 29.90 -18.45
C SER A 118 -0.26 31.08 -17.63
N GLU A 119 0.64 31.77 -16.92
CA GLU A 119 0.32 33.09 -16.35
C GLU A 119 0.11 34.09 -17.50
N GLN A 120 -1.00 34.85 -17.47
CA GLN A 120 -1.36 35.83 -18.50
C GLN A 120 -0.48 37.10 -18.49
N SER A 121 0.60 37.16 -17.72
CA SER A 121 1.45 38.34 -17.65
C SER A 121 2.90 38.01 -17.26
N CYS A 122 3.79 38.32 -18.20
CA CYS A 122 5.24 38.44 -18.10
C CYS A 122 6.10 37.17 -18.29
N SER A 123 7.13 37.38 -19.12
CA SER A 123 8.12 36.45 -19.64
C SER A 123 8.95 35.74 -18.57
N THR A 124 8.82 34.41 -18.49
CA THR A 124 9.88 33.37 -18.41
C THR A 124 9.22 32.04 -18.04
N ASN A 125 9.53 30.96 -18.80
CA ASN A 125 9.17 29.55 -18.59
C ASN A 125 7.86 29.24 -17.82
N GLY A 126 6.83 28.79 -18.54
CA GLY A 126 5.56 28.36 -17.93
C GLY A 126 5.78 27.42 -16.75
N LYS A 127 5.15 27.75 -15.60
CA LYS A 127 5.26 26.93 -14.39
C LYS A 127 4.47 25.65 -14.59
N THR A 128 5.06 24.53 -14.21
CA THR A 128 4.39 23.24 -14.21
C THR A 128 3.85 22.92 -12.82
N GLU A 129 2.59 22.52 -12.73
CA GLU A 129 1.92 22.13 -11.48
C GLU A 129 1.56 20.64 -11.54
N LEU A 130 1.79 19.90 -10.46
CA LEU A 130 1.33 18.52 -10.31
C LEU A 130 -0.04 18.52 -9.65
N ARG A 131 -0.99 17.79 -10.23
CA ARG A 131 -2.35 17.63 -9.70
C ARG A 131 -2.75 16.16 -9.62
N LEU A 132 -3.35 15.80 -8.50
CA LEU A 132 -4.02 14.51 -8.37
C LEU A 132 -5.41 14.55 -9.01
N VAL A 133 -5.63 13.66 -9.97
CA VAL A 133 -6.83 13.62 -10.80
C VAL A 133 -7.40 12.21 -10.75
N SER A 134 -8.71 12.11 -10.50
CA SER A 134 -9.41 10.83 -10.59
C SER A 134 -9.57 10.39 -12.05
N GLU A 135 -9.68 9.09 -12.29
CA GLU A 135 -9.91 8.52 -13.62
C GLU A 135 -11.11 9.17 -14.33
N ARG A 136 -12.16 9.49 -13.57
CA ARG A 136 -13.39 10.13 -14.07
C ARG A 136 -13.17 11.58 -14.50
N SER A 137 -12.26 12.30 -13.85
CA SER A 137 -11.94 13.70 -14.14
C SER A 137 -10.80 13.85 -15.15
N LEU A 138 -10.14 12.75 -15.54
CA LEU A 138 -8.97 12.80 -16.41
C LEU A 138 -9.29 13.39 -17.79
N ALA A 139 -10.43 13.02 -18.38
CA ALA A 139 -10.87 13.54 -19.68
C ALA A 139 -11.09 15.07 -19.65
N GLU A 140 -11.69 15.59 -18.58
CA GLU A 140 -11.91 17.02 -18.39
C GLU A 140 -10.57 17.78 -18.28
N VAL A 141 -9.64 17.27 -17.48
CA VAL A 141 -8.30 17.88 -17.30
C VAL A 141 -7.50 17.86 -18.61
N LEU A 142 -7.55 16.76 -19.36
CA LEU A 142 -6.90 16.64 -20.67
C LEU A 142 -7.45 17.64 -21.69
N SER A 143 -8.73 17.97 -21.60
CA SER A 143 -9.37 18.95 -22.48
C SER A 143 -9.12 20.41 -22.06
N SER A 144 -8.94 20.66 -20.76
CA SER A 144 -8.90 22.02 -20.19
C SER A 144 -7.49 22.56 -19.98
N PHE A 145 -6.47 21.70 -19.91
CA PHE A 145 -5.10 22.08 -19.59
C PHE A 145 -4.10 21.54 -20.60
N LYS A 146 -2.99 22.26 -20.78
CA LYS A 146 -1.82 21.73 -21.47
C LYS A 146 -1.12 20.74 -20.55
N VAL A 147 -1.38 19.45 -20.74
CA VAL A 147 -0.78 18.37 -19.97
C VAL A 147 0.63 18.07 -20.51
N VAL A 148 1.62 18.06 -19.62
CA VAL A 148 3.03 17.74 -19.90
C VAL A 148 3.31 16.26 -19.66
N GLY A 149 2.66 15.68 -18.64
CA GLY A 149 2.83 14.28 -18.29
C GLY A 149 1.65 13.75 -17.49
N ILE A 150 1.37 12.46 -17.64
CA ILE A 150 0.42 11.73 -16.83
C ILE A 150 1.15 10.53 -16.26
N ARG A 151 1.12 10.38 -14.95
CA ARG A 151 1.60 9.20 -14.26
C ARG A 151 0.41 8.60 -13.54
N THR A 152 0.19 7.30 -13.68
CA THR A 152 -0.65 6.62 -12.71
C THR A 152 0.00 6.85 -11.35
N LEU A 153 -0.80 7.24 -10.36
CA LEU A 153 -0.32 7.25 -8.98
C LEU A 153 -0.12 5.77 -8.60
N GLY A 154 0.99 5.17 -9.01
CA GLY A 154 1.46 3.93 -8.44
C GLY A 154 1.60 4.24 -6.97
N PHE A 155 0.80 3.60 -6.13
CA PHE A 155 0.75 3.85 -4.70
C PHE A 155 2.18 3.86 -4.14
N ARG A 156 2.79 5.03 -3.90
CA ARG A 156 4.21 5.08 -3.52
C ARG A 156 4.40 4.70 -2.06
N GLU A 157 3.44 5.05 -1.21
CA GLU A 157 3.33 4.62 0.18
C GLU A 157 1.84 4.58 0.53
N THR A 158 1.25 3.38 0.61
CA THR A 158 -0.08 3.21 1.18
C THR A 158 0.03 2.68 2.58
N LEU A 159 -0.39 3.44 3.60
CA LEU A 159 -0.54 2.89 4.95
C LEU A 159 -1.93 2.29 5.10
N LEU A 160 -1.98 0.98 5.23
CA LEU A 160 -3.22 0.25 5.24
C LEU A 160 -3.60 -0.09 6.68
N VAL A 161 -4.63 0.57 7.21
CA VAL A 161 -5.06 0.39 8.60
C VAL A 161 -6.21 -0.62 8.63
N THR A 162 -6.03 -1.73 9.34
CA THR A 162 -7.15 -2.61 9.72
C THR A 162 -7.46 -2.44 11.20
N GLU A 163 -8.74 -2.22 11.51
CA GLU A 163 -9.20 -2.05 12.89
C GLU A 163 -9.40 -3.41 13.55
N LYS A 164 -9.22 -3.44 14.88
CA LYS A 164 -9.38 -4.65 15.71
C LYS A 164 -10.79 -5.22 15.51
N HIS A 165 -10.88 -6.42 14.94
CA HIS A 165 -12.14 -7.18 14.95
C HIS A 165 -12.46 -7.54 16.41
N GLN A 166 -13.48 -6.90 16.98
CA GLN A 166 -14.02 -7.31 18.27
C GLN A 166 -14.65 -8.70 18.09
N LYS A 167 -14.09 -9.72 18.75
CA LYS A 167 -14.76 -11.03 18.88
C LYS A 167 -16.12 -10.78 19.53
N SER A 168 -17.21 -11.03 18.80
CA SER A 168 -18.53 -11.10 19.38
C SER A 168 -18.51 -12.24 20.41
N LYS A 169 -18.83 -11.91 21.65
CA LYS A 169 -19.02 -12.89 22.73
C LYS A 169 -20.14 -13.87 22.39
#